data_AF-A0A0F2SB32-F1
#
_entry.id   AF-A0A0F2SB32-F1
#
_cell.length_a   1.000
_cell.length_b   1.000
_cell.length_c   1.000
_cell.angle_alpha   90.00
_cell.angle_beta   90.00
_cell.angle_gamma   90.00
#
_symmetry.space_group_name_H-M   'P 1'
#
loop_
_entity.id
_entity.type
_entity.pdbx_description
1 polymer ?
#
loop_
_entity_poly.entity_id
_entity_poly.type
_entity_poly.pdbx_seq_one_letter_code
_entity_poly.pdbx_strand_id
1 'polypeptide(L)'
;MIVGDAEKFINDADNTYGGKIVVNPSGGLMSKGHPLGATGLAQCTELVWQLRGQADKRQVPEAKIALQHNIGLGGACVVTMYRKG
;
A
#
# COMPACT_ATOMS: atom_id res chain seq x y z
N MET A 1 -14.71 -15.33 -19.87
CA MET A 1 -14.50 -14.75 -18.53
C MET A 1 -13.03 -14.96 -18.21
N ILE A 2 -12.21 -13.92 -18.25
CA ILE A 2 -10.78 -14.05 -17.88
C ILE A 2 -10.77 -14.07 -16.35
N VAL A 3 -10.41 -15.21 -15.77
CA VAL A 3 -10.23 -15.32 -14.32
C VAL A 3 -8.88 -14.70 -13.99
N GLY A 4 -8.86 -13.68 -13.13
CA GLY A 4 -7.62 -13.06 -12.64
C GLY A 4 -7.10 -13.72 -11.36
N ASP A 5 -5.81 -13.60 -11.08
CA ASP A 5 -5.16 -14.27 -9.95
C ASP A 5 -5.28 -13.53 -8.60
N ALA A 6 -6.01 -12.41 -8.56
CA ALA A 6 -6.10 -11.57 -7.37
C ALA A 6 -6.77 -12.28 -6.17
N GLU A 7 -7.79 -13.11 -6.44
CA GLU A 7 -8.46 -13.89 -5.39
C GLU A 7 -7.48 -14.88 -4.75
N LYS A 8 -6.73 -15.62 -5.56
CA LYS A 8 -5.71 -16.56 -5.08
C LYS A 8 -4.63 -15.84 -4.28
N PHE A 9 -4.15 -14.69 -4.75
CA PHE A 9 -3.15 -13.87 -4.05
C PHE A 9 -3.62 -13.44 -2.65
N ILE A 10 -4.91 -13.13 -2.49
CA ILE A 10 -5.50 -12.80 -1.19
C ILE A 10 -5.66 -14.06 -0.33
N ASN A 11 -6.22 -15.14 -0.90
CA ASN A 11 -6.50 -16.39 -0.17
C ASN A 11 -5.23 -17.09 0.31
N ASP A 12 -4.13 -16.98 -0.43
CA ASP A 12 -2.82 -17.52 -0.04
C ASP A 12 -2.08 -16.60 0.96
N ALA A 13 -2.68 -15.48 1.37
CA ALA A 13 -2.08 -14.47 2.24
C ALA A 13 -0.77 -13.86 1.69
N ASP A 14 -0.56 -13.91 0.38
CA ASP A 14 0.62 -13.34 -0.28
C ASP A 14 0.65 -11.79 -0.21
N ASN A 15 -0.47 -11.17 0.17
CA ASN A 15 -0.68 -9.72 0.25
C ASN A 15 -0.45 -9.10 1.64
N THR A 16 0.02 -9.88 2.62
CA THR A 16 0.18 -9.43 4.02
C THR A 16 1.54 -9.84 4.59
N TYR A 17 1.77 -9.57 5.88
CA TYR A 17 3.01 -9.91 6.58
C TYR A 17 3.28 -11.41 6.52
N GLY A 18 4.52 -11.78 6.14
CA GLY A 18 4.91 -13.17 5.89
C GLY A 18 4.60 -13.67 4.48
N GLY A 19 3.78 -12.94 3.71
CA GLY A 19 3.54 -13.17 2.30
C GLY A 19 4.59 -12.53 1.38
N LYS A 20 4.25 -12.36 0.10
CA LYS A 20 5.14 -11.79 -0.91
C LYS A 20 5.26 -10.27 -0.82
N ILE A 21 4.14 -9.57 -0.63
CA ILE A 21 4.08 -8.10 -0.64
C ILE A 21 3.05 -7.65 0.39
N VAL A 22 3.42 -6.75 1.29
CA VAL A 22 2.46 -6.18 2.25
C VAL A 22 1.66 -5.06 1.59
N VAL A 23 0.34 -5.25 1.48
CA VAL A 23 -0.59 -4.27 0.89
C VAL A 23 -1.31 -3.51 2.01
N ASN A 24 -1.36 -2.18 1.91
CA ASN A 24 -2.05 -1.31 2.86
C ASN A 24 -1.71 -1.57 4.35
N PRO A 25 -0.42 -1.57 4.76
CA PRO A 25 -0.05 -1.81 6.16
C PRO A 25 -0.64 -0.78 7.14
N SER A 26 -1.15 0.37 6.65
CA SER A 26 -1.91 1.37 7.41
C SER A 26 -3.37 1.01 7.70
N GLY A 27 -3.84 -0.14 7.22
CA GLY A 27 -5.26 -0.51 7.18
C GLY A 27 -6.01 0.07 5.98
N GLY A 28 -5.33 0.89 5.15
CA GLY A 28 -5.90 1.46 3.92
C GLY A 28 -7.11 2.35 4.16
N LEU A 29 -7.82 2.69 3.09
CA LEU A 29 -9.04 3.53 3.17
C LEU A 29 -10.14 2.89 4.03
N MET A 30 -10.17 1.54 4.06
CA MET A 30 -11.18 0.76 4.81
C MET A 30 -11.09 0.98 6.32
N SER A 31 -9.89 1.20 6.87
CA SER A 31 -9.69 1.40 8.31
C SER A 31 -9.25 2.81 8.68
N LYS A 32 -8.45 3.48 7.84
CA LYS A 32 -7.89 4.82 8.10
C LYS A 32 -8.86 5.95 7.72
N GLY A 33 -9.87 5.65 6.90
CA GLY A 33 -10.80 6.62 6.34
C GLY A 33 -10.32 7.27 5.03
N HIS A 34 -11.22 7.97 4.34
CA HIS A 34 -11.00 8.52 3.00
C HIS A 34 -11.46 9.98 2.86
N PRO A 35 -10.68 10.95 3.36
CA PRO A 35 -10.81 12.34 2.93
C PRO A 35 -10.28 12.48 1.49
N LEU A 36 -11.13 12.94 0.54
CA LEU A 36 -10.84 12.91 -0.91
C LEU A 36 -9.47 13.50 -1.27
N GLY A 37 -9.11 14.66 -0.72
CA GLY A 37 -7.83 15.33 -1.03
C GLY A 37 -6.62 14.79 -0.26
N ALA A 38 -6.81 14.32 0.98
CA ALA A 38 -5.68 13.97 1.85
C ALA A 38 -5.21 12.51 1.69
N THR A 39 -5.97 11.68 0.98
CA THR A 39 -5.67 10.24 0.85
C THR A 39 -4.36 9.98 0.12
N GLY A 40 -4.06 10.69 -0.97
CA GLY A 40 -2.79 10.53 -1.69
C GLY A 40 -1.58 10.87 -0.82
N LEU A 41 -1.66 11.99 -0.10
CA LEU A 41 -0.61 12.39 0.85
C LEU A 41 -0.47 11.37 1.99
N ALA A 42 -1.58 10.87 2.54
CA ALA A 42 -1.56 9.88 3.61
C ALA A 42 -0.93 8.55 3.16
N GLN A 43 -1.07 8.17 1.89
CA GLN A 43 -0.38 7.01 1.31
C GLN A 43 1.11 7.28 1.16
N CYS A 44 1.51 8.42 0.57
CA CYS A 44 2.93 8.77 0.42
C CYS A 44 3.66 8.84 1.77
N THR A 45 3.03 9.43 2.79
CA THR A 45 3.58 9.48 4.16
C THR A 45 3.78 8.08 4.74
N GLU A 46 2.82 7.17 4.53
CA GLU A 46 2.95 5.78 4.98
C GLU A 46 4.14 5.09 4.31
N LEU A 47 4.33 5.25 2.99
CA LEU A 47 5.49 4.68 2.29
C LEU A 47 6.81 5.19 2.87
N VAL A 48 6.89 6.49 3.17
CA VAL A 48 8.09 7.10 3.74
C VAL A 48 8.37 6.54 5.14
N TRP A 49 7.36 6.40 6.00
CA TRP A 49 7.54 5.80 7.32
C TRP A 49 8.02 4.35 7.21
N GLN A 50 7.44 3.56 6.31
CA GLN A 50 7.88 2.17 6.09
C GLN A 50 9.34 2.11 5.66
N LEU A 51 9.75 2.89 4.66
CA LEU A 51 11.14 2.90 4.18
C LEU A 51 12.13 3.43 5.24
N ARG A 52 11.68 4.33 6.12
CA ARG A 52 12.51 4.88 7.19
C ARG A 52 12.57 4.03 8.45
N GLY A 53 11.75 2.97 8.58
CA GLY A 53 11.69 2.19 9.81
C GLY A 53 10.87 2.86 10.92
N GLN A 54 9.92 3.72 10.55
CA GLN A 54 9.15 4.60 11.45
C GLN A 54 7.65 4.22 11.50
N ALA A 55 7.27 3.03 11.04
CA ALA A 55 5.86 2.62 10.99
C ALA A 55 5.37 1.87 12.25
N ASP A 56 6.08 2.01 13.38
CA ASP A 56 5.78 1.40 14.67
C ASP A 56 5.48 -0.11 14.57
N LYS A 57 4.38 -0.58 15.18
CA LYS A 57 3.94 -1.99 15.18
C LYS A 57 3.59 -2.52 13.78
N ARG A 58 3.45 -1.64 12.78
CA ARG A 58 3.06 -1.97 11.40
C ARG A 58 4.27 -1.96 10.47
N GLN A 59 5.48 -1.97 11.00
CA GLN A 59 6.69 -1.93 10.20
C GLN A 59 6.84 -3.19 9.35
N VAL A 60 6.99 -3.01 8.05
CA VAL A 60 7.35 -4.08 7.12
C VAL A 60 8.86 -4.33 7.24
N PRO A 61 9.28 -5.57 7.54
CA PRO A 61 10.70 -5.91 7.66
C PRO A 61 11.45 -5.63 6.34
N GLU A 62 12.65 -5.06 6.44
CA GLU A 62 13.57 -4.86 5.30
C GLU A 62 12.96 -4.13 4.09
N ALA A 63 11.99 -3.24 4.31
CA ALA A 63 11.36 -2.47 3.23
C ALA A 63 12.37 -1.57 2.50
N LYS A 64 12.62 -1.87 1.21
CA LYS A 64 13.54 -1.12 0.33
C LYS A 64 12.84 -0.40 -0.82
N ILE A 65 11.68 -0.90 -1.24
CA ILE A 65 10.86 -0.35 -2.32
C ILE A 65 9.43 -0.26 -1.81
N ALA A 66 8.75 0.85 -2.10
CA ALA A 66 7.36 1.09 -1.69
C ALA A 66 6.61 1.78 -2.83
N LEU A 67 5.36 1.41 -3.06
CA LEU A 67 4.53 1.94 -4.15
C LEU A 67 3.15 2.33 -3.65
N GLN A 68 2.63 3.44 -4.18
CA GLN A 68 1.26 3.90 -4.01
C GLN A 68 0.57 3.86 -5.37
N HIS A 69 -0.66 3.32 -5.40
CA HIS A 69 -1.57 3.36 -6.53
C HIS A 69 -2.87 4.02 -6.05
N ASN A 70 -3.17 5.21 -6.56
CA ASN A 70 -4.27 6.07 -6.10
C ASN A 70 -5.11 6.42 -7.31
N ILE A 71 -6.40 6.12 -7.20
CA ILE A 71 -7.38 6.34 -8.24
C ILE A 71 -8.34 7.41 -7.71
N GLY A 72 -8.40 8.54 -8.41
CA GLY A 72 -9.31 9.64 -8.13
C GLY A 72 -10.61 9.54 -8.93
N LEU A 73 -11.54 10.46 -8.63
CA LEU A 73 -12.79 10.60 -9.38
C LEU A 73 -12.50 10.93 -10.85
N GLY A 74 -13.32 10.39 -11.76
CA GLY A 74 -13.16 10.61 -13.21
C GLY A 74 -12.09 9.75 -13.89
N GLY A 75 -11.57 8.71 -13.22
CA GLY A 75 -10.64 7.75 -13.82
C GLY A 75 -9.17 8.20 -13.85
N ALA A 76 -8.85 9.34 -13.22
CA ALA A 76 -7.47 9.76 -13.05
C ALA A 76 -6.75 8.82 -12.08
N CYS A 77 -5.58 8.32 -12.48
CA CYS A 77 -4.76 7.43 -11.66
C CYS A 77 -3.34 8.00 -11.52
N VAL A 78 -2.84 7.99 -10.29
CA VAL A 78 -1.45 8.36 -9.97
C VAL A 78 -0.77 7.17 -9.33
N VAL A 79 0.42 6.83 -9.84
CA VAL A 79 1.30 5.81 -9.28
C VAL A 79 2.61 6.46 -8.86
N THR A 80 3.00 6.26 -7.60
CA THR A 80 4.25 6.78 -7.03
C THR A 80 5.09 5.64 -6.49
N MET A 81 6.37 5.59 -6.83
CA MET A 81 7.30 4.57 -6.32
C MET A 81 8.50 5.23 -5.64
N TYR A 82 8.84 4.74 -4.44
CA TYR A 82 10.00 5.16 -3.66
C TYR A 82 10.96 4.01 -3.46
N ARG A 83 12.26 4.33 -3.41
CA ARG A 83 13.33 3.39 -3.09
C ARG A 83 14.23 3.98 -2.01
N LYS A 84 14.55 3.19 -0.99
CA LYS A 84 15.56 3.53 0.00
C LYS A 84 16.95 3.32 -0.63
N GLY A 85 17.77 4.37 -0.62
CA GLY A 85 19.17 4.34 -1.06
C GLY A 85 20.07 3.60 -0.09
#